data_AF-A0A1I6BRA2-F1
#
_entry.id   AF-A0A1I6BRA2-F1
#
_cell.length_a   1.000
_cell.length_b   1.000
_cell.length_c   1.000
_cell.angle_alpha   90.00
_cell.angle_beta   90.00
_cell.angle_gamma   90.00
#
_symmetry.space_group_name_H-M   'P 1'
#
loop_
_entity.id
_entity.type
_entity.pdbx_description
1 polymer ?
#
loop_
_entity_poly.entity_id
_entity_poly.type
_entity_poly.pdbx_seq_one_letter_code
_entity_poly.pdbx_strand_id
1 'polypeptide(L)'
;MPSPKQQVAELIQDYQTAVYKAVSLLNAKSEREVGFQKQEESPGFRAGYLDDARLVRYYFHGIGCHITTPAFEVDFDYALEGGCTGIDVWFMFDFMKSNPAIRLKFPLLTSGEQVEQLLEELVQEGILTKYLYSAHDRRYYLTAAIGNPNLPEVTLRRSEEDEAEWNSAVWE
;
A
#
# COMPACT_ATOMS: atom_id res chain seq x y z
N MET A 1 -16.25 22.69 3.71
CA MET A 1 -15.27 21.78 4.32
C MET A 1 -15.78 20.37 4.12
N PRO A 2 -14.98 19.44 3.59
CA PRO A 2 -15.40 18.05 3.44
C PRO A 2 -15.73 17.44 4.81
N SER A 3 -16.76 16.61 4.87
CA SER A 3 -17.13 15.84 6.06
C SER A 3 -16.01 14.86 6.44
N PRO A 4 -15.97 14.34 7.68
CA PRO A 4 -15.00 13.31 8.06
C PRO A 4 -15.00 12.10 7.11
N LYS A 5 -16.18 11.65 6.68
CA LYS A 5 -16.33 10.56 5.69
C LYS A 5 -15.72 10.92 4.33
N GLN A 6 -15.96 12.14 3.85
CA GLN A 6 -15.33 12.61 2.61
C GLN A 6 -13.81 12.66 2.73
N GLN A 7 -13.27 13.10 3.87
CA GLN A 7 -11.83 13.07 4.13
C GLN A 7 -11.25 11.66 4.15
N VAL A 8 -11.96 10.67 4.73
CA VAL A 8 -11.53 9.27 4.67
C VAL A 8 -11.47 8.77 3.22
N ALA A 9 -12.54 8.98 2.43
CA ALA A 9 -12.57 8.53 1.04
C ALA A 9 -11.47 9.19 0.19
N GLU A 10 -11.26 10.51 0.36
CA GLU A 10 -10.21 11.25 -0.32
C GLU A 10 -8.79 10.81 0.11
N LEU A 11 -8.58 10.50 1.39
CA LEU A 11 -7.30 9.98 1.89
C LEU A 11 -6.99 8.61 1.28
N ILE A 12 -7.99 7.72 1.20
CA ILE A 12 -7.83 6.42 0.53
C ILE A 12 -7.44 6.65 -0.93
N GLN A 13 -8.10 7.57 -1.64
CA GLN A 13 -7.75 7.87 -3.03
C GLN A 13 -6.32 8.41 -3.20
N ASP A 14 -5.87 9.30 -2.31
CA ASP A 14 -4.51 9.83 -2.30
C ASP A 14 -3.48 8.72 -2.03
N TYR A 15 -3.74 7.87 -1.04
CA TYR A 15 -2.91 6.70 -0.73
C TYR A 15 -2.79 5.77 -1.93
N GLN A 16 -3.91 5.36 -2.52
CA GLN A 16 -3.94 4.47 -3.67
C GLN A 16 -3.18 5.07 -4.86
N THR A 17 -3.33 6.37 -5.08
CA THR A 17 -2.55 7.10 -6.10
C THR A 17 -1.04 7.04 -5.83
N ALA A 18 -0.61 7.17 -4.58
CA ALA A 18 0.80 7.03 -4.20
C ALA A 18 1.30 5.59 -4.41
N VAL A 19 0.52 4.58 -4.00
CA VAL A 19 0.84 3.16 -4.23
C VAL A 19 0.96 2.86 -5.72
N TYR A 20 0.05 3.36 -6.57
CA TYR A 20 0.13 3.13 -8.01
C TYR A 20 1.41 3.72 -8.62
N LYS A 21 1.82 4.91 -8.18
CA LYS A 21 3.09 5.51 -8.61
C LYS A 21 4.28 4.67 -8.14
N ALA A 22 4.27 4.23 -6.89
CA ALA A 22 5.30 3.36 -6.31
C ALA A 22 5.44 2.04 -7.09
N VAL A 23 4.33 1.33 -7.35
CA VAL A 23 4.33 0.08 -8.10
C VAL A 23 4.76 0.29 -9.56
N SER A 24 4.36 1.40 -10.18
CA SER A 24 4.82 1.73 -11.54
C SER A 24 6.34 1.88 -11.61
N LEU A 25 6.96 2.47 -10.57
CA LEU A 25 8.42 2.60 -10.48
C LEU A 25 9.10 1.23 -10.30
N LEU A 26 8.53 0.35 -9.46
CA LEU A 26 9.02 -1.02 -9.26
C LEU A 26 8.91 -1.87 -10.54
N ASN A 27 7.80 -1.77 -11.26
CA ASN A 27 7.61 -2.47 -12.54
C ASN A 27 8.63 -1.98 -13.58
N ALA A 28 8.80 -0.66 -13.72
CA ALA A 28 9.80 -0.09 -14.62
C ALA A 28 11.25 -0.47 -14.25
N LYS A 29 11.54 -0.71 -12.96
CA LYS A 29 12.83 -1.23 -12.51
C LYS A 29 12.99 -2.70 -12.90
N SER A 30 11.96 -3.53 -12.69
CA SER A 30 11.95 -4.95 -13.07
C SER A 30 12.24 -5.18 -14.55
N GLU A 31 11.68 -4.34 -15.43
CA GLU A 31 11.88 -4.45 -16.87
C GLU A 31 13.33 -4.19 -17.31
N ARG A 32 14.06 -3.37 -16.54
CA ARG A 32 15.44 -2.95 -16.86
C ARG A 32 16.49 -3.77 -16.12
N GLU A 33 16.15 -4.25 -14.93
CA GLU A 33 17.08 -4.94 -14.04
C GLU A 33 16.45 -6.20 -13.46
N VAL A 34 16.69 -7.31 -14.15
CA VAL A 34 16.24 -8.63 -13.72
C VAL A 34 16.85 -8.96 -12.35
N GLY A 35 16.00 -9.27 -11.38
CA GLY A 35 16.42 -9.72 -10.06
C GLY A 35 16.73 -8.62 -9.05
N PHE A 36 16.48 -7.33 -9.34
CA PHE A 36 16.72 -6.23 -8.38
C PHE A 36 16.00 -6.45 -7.02
N GLN A 37 14.88 -7.18 -7.03
CA GLN A 37 14.14 -7.53 -5.81
C GLN A 37 14.94 -8.42 -4.85
N LYS A 38 15.93 -9.17 -5.36
CA LYS A 38 16.83 -10.03 -4.57
C LYS A 38 18.04 -9.25 -4.02
N GLN A 39 18.16 -7.96 -4.32
CA GLN A 39 19.26 -7.15 -3.81
C GLN A 39 19.11 -6.93 -2.30
N GLU A 40 20.10 -7.36 -1.54
CA GLU A 40 20.18 -7.18 -0.09
C GLU A 40 21.21 -6.10 0.27
N GLU A 41 20.81 -5.08 1.03
CA GLU A 41 21.76 -4.14 1.66
C GLU A 41 22.37 -4.73 2.94
N SER A 42 21.66 -5.65 3.59
CA SER A 42 22.12 -6.47 4.71
C SER A 42 21.32 -7.78 4.74
N PRO A 43 21.77 -8.84 5.46
CA PRO A 43 21.11 -10.15 5.44
C PRO A 43 19.60 -10.06 5.69
N GLY A 44 18.80 -10.52 4.72
CA GLY A 44 17.33 -10.50 4.77
C GLY A 44 16.68 -9.12 4.60
N PHE A 45 17.46 -8.04 4.45
CA PHE A 45 16.95 -6.70 4.20
C PHE A 45 17.10 -6.35 2.72
N ARG A 46 16.04 -6.61 1.97
CA ARG A 46 15.97 -6.38 0.53
C ARG A 46 15.63 -4.92 0.25
N ALA A 47 16.60 -4.14 -0.20
CA ALA A 47 16.47 -2.69 -0.35
C ALA A 47 17.39 -2.15 -1.44
N GLY A 48 17.09 -0.94 -1.91
CA GLY A 48 17.90 -0.28 -2.92
C GLY A 48 17.26 1.00 -3.45
N TYR A 49 17.61 1.34 -4.69
CA TYR A 49 17.15 2.56 -5.36
C TYR A 49 16.55 2.24 -6.72
N LEU A 50 15.42 2.88 -7.04
CA LEU A 50 14.70 2.69 -8.30
C LEU A 50 15.18 3.64 -9.42
N ASP A 51 16.05 4.58 -9.09
CA ASP A 51 16.62 5.58 -9.99
C ASP A 51 18.14 5.73 -9.81
N ASP A 52 18.83 6.15 -10.87
CA ASP A 52 20.29 6.31 -10.86
C ASP A 52 20.75 7.47 -9.97
N ALA A 53 19.88 8.48 -9.78
CA ALA A 53 20.13 9.61 -8.90
C ALA A 53 19.99 9.26 -7.41
N ARG A 54 19.52 8.04 -7.09
CA ARG A 54 19.31 7.54 -5.73
C ARG A 54 18.37 8.42 -4.90
N LEU A 55 17.33 8.96 -5.54
CA LEU A 55 16.29 9.76 -4.89
C LEU A 55 15.02 8.96 -4.57
N VAL A 56 14.86 7.79 -5.21
CA VAL A 56 13.71 6.90 -5.00
C VAL A 56 14.21 5.63 -4.33
N ARG A 57 14.02 5.54 -3.01
CA ARG A 57 14.45 4.38 -2.22
C ARG A 57 13.31 3.38 -2.08
N TYR A 58 13.64 2.09 -2.13
CA TYR A 58 12.73 1.01 -1.77
C TYR A 58 13.31 0.12 -0.68
N TYR A 59 12.44 -0.48 0.11
CA TYR A 59 12.75 -1.71 0.83
C TYR A 59 11.52 -2.62 0.88
N PHE A 60 11.76 -3.93 0.79
CA PHE A 60 10.73 -4.94 0.99
C PHE A 60 10.69 -5.35 2.46
N HIS A 61 9.49 -5.63 2.96
CA HIS A 61 9.24 -6.17 4.29
C HIS A 61 8.05 -7.11 4.20
N GLY A 62 8.02 -8.21 4.97
CA GLY A 62 6.93 -9.18 4.92
C GLY A 62 6.45 -9.47 3.49
N ILE A 63 5.18 -9.14 3.22
CA ILE A 63 4.55 -9.27 1.89
C ILE A 63 4.37 -7.93 1.17
N GLY A 64 5.07 -6.89 1.60
CA GLY A 64 4.89 -5.51 1.18
C GLY A 64 6.16 -4.81 0.73
N CYS A 65 6.02 -3.53 0.44
CA CYS A 65 7.12 -2.67 0.04
C CYS A 65 6.87 -1.25 0.51
N HIS A 66 7.94 -0.63 0.99
CA HIS A 66 7.96 0.78 1.33
C HIS A 66 8.78 1.54 0.30
N ILE A 67 8.23 2.64 -0.21
CA ILE A 67 8.88 3.53 -1.17
C ILE A 67 8.97 4.95 -0.61
N THR A 68 10.17 5.52 -0.65
CA THR A 68 10.41 6.93 -0.32
C THR A 68 10.85 7.68 -1.58
N THR A 69 10.19 8.80 -1.88
CA THR A 69 10.52 9.71 -2.98
C THR A 69 10.63 11.15 -2.45
N PRO A 70 11.14 12.12 -3.25
CA PRO A 70 11.11 13.53 -2.86
C PRO A 70 9.70 14.11 -2.73
N ALA A 71 8.68 13.45 -3.29
CA ALA A 71 7.30 13.96 -3.35
C ALA A 71 6.34 13.24 -2.39
N PHE A 72 6.60 11.98 -2.07
CA PHE A 72 5.78 11.16 -1.20
C PHE A 72 6.56 9.97 -0.64
N GLU A 73 6.07 9.45 0.48
CA GLU A 73 6.47 8.19 1.08
C GLU A 73 5.24 7.29 1.24
N VAL A 74 5.33 6.02 0.89
CA VAL A 74 4.18 5.10 1.00
C VAL A 74 4.62 3.70 1.34
N ASP A 75 3.89 3.10 2.26
CA ASP A 75 3.99 1.70 2.64
C ASP A 75 2.72 0.95 2.20
N PHE A 76 2.87 -0.27 1.67
CA PHE A 76 1.77 -1.09 1.21
C PHE A 76 2.12 -2.58 1.18
N ASP A 77 1.09 -3.41 1.35
CA ASP A 77 1.18 -4.87 1.24
C ASP A 77 0.57 -5.36 -0.07
N TYR A 78 1.21 -6.36 -0.67
CA TYR A 78 0.62 -7.11 -1.78
C TYR A 78 -0.54 -7.98 -1.25
N ALA A 79 -1.67 -7.94 -1.94
CA ALA A 79 -2.77 -8.88 -1.78
C ALA A 79 -2.47 -10.17 -2.56
N LEU A 80 -2.98 -11.30 -2.08
CA LEU A 80 -2.70 -12.62 -2.65
C LEU A 80 -3.23 -12.74 -4.09
N GLU A 81 -4.30 -12.03 -4.41
CA GLU A 81 -4.93 -11.97 -5.72
C GLU A 81 -4.29 -10.96 -6.70
N GLY A 82 -3.17 -10.31 -6.33
CA GLY A 82 -2.42 -9.41 -7.24
C GLY A 82 -2.74 -7.92 -7.12
N GLY A 83 -3.45 -7.50 -6.07
CA GLY A 83 -3.65 -6.10 -5.70
C GLY A 83 -2.61 -5.58 -4.71
N CYS A 84 -2.55 -4.27 -4.47
CA CYS A 84 -1.66 -3.66 -3.46
C CYS A 84 -2.25 -2.41 -2.80
N THR A 85 -3.51 -2.09 -3.12
CA THR A 85 -4.12 -0.80 -2.79
C THR A 85 -5.16 -0.89 -1.69
N GLY A 86 -5.23 -2.04 -1.04
CA GLY A 86 -5.99 -2.20 0.19
C GLY A 86 -5.32 -1.44 1.31
N ILE A 87 -6.11 -0.71 2.08
CA ILE A 87 -5.60 0.14 3.15
C ILE A 87 -6.36 -0.15 4.44
N ASP A 88 -5.68 -0.10 5.57
CA ASP A 88 -6.31 -0.14 6.89
C ASP A 88 -6.00 1.13 7.68
N VAL A 89 -6.50 1.20 8.92
CA VAL A 89 -6.28 2.36 9.80
C VAL A 89 -4.78 2.58 10.04
N TRP A 90 -3.98 1.52 10.16
CA TRP A 90 -2.55 1.65 10.41
C TRP A 90 -1.85 2.30 9.22
N PHE A 91 -2.06 1.79 8.01
CA PHE A 91 -1.52 2.38 6.78
C PHE A 91 -1.99 3.83 6.57
N MET A 92 -3.25 4.17 6.91
CA MET A 92 -3.75 5.54 6.82
C MET A 92 -2.95 6.51 7.70
N PHE A 93 -2.71 6.14 8.96
CA PHE A 93 -1.97 6.99 9.88
C PHE A 93 -0.47 7.04 9.58
N ASP A 94 0.10 5.92 9.15
CA ASP A 94 1.50 5.88 8.70
C ASP A 94 1.71 6.78 7.47
N PHE A 95 0.84 6.65 6.46
CA PHE A 95 0.88 7.51 5.27
C PHE A 95 0.71 9.00 5.61
N MET A 96 -0.22 9.37 6.50
CA MET A 96 -0.35 10.76 6.96
C MET A 96 0.90 11.24 7.71
N LYS A 97 1.51 10.39 8.54
CA LYS A 97 2.70 10.72 9.33
C LYS A 97 3.90 10.96 8.42
N SER A 98 4.13 10.11 7.43
CA SER A 98 5.24 10.23 6.50
C SER A 98 5.03 11.34 5.46
N ASN A 99 3.80 11.84 5.30
CA ASN A 99 3.48 12.90 4.34
C ASN A 99 2.80 14.10 5.04
N PRO A 100 3.56 15.07 5.59
CA PRO A 100 3.00 16.20 6.35
C PRO A 100 1.93 17.01 5.60
N ALA A 101 2.07 17.18 4.29
CA ALA A 101 1.07 17.85 3.47
C ALA A 101 -0.27 17.10 3.43
N ILE A 102 -0.24 15.76 3.41
CA ILE A 102 -1.43 14.90 3.49
C ILE A 102 -2.08 15.05 4.87
N ARG A 103 -1.29 15.05 5.95
CA ARG A 103 -1.81 15.28 7.31
C ARG A 103 -2.54 16.62 7.47
N LEU A 104 -2.03 17.67 6.82
CA LEU A 104 -2.64 19.00 6.80
C LEU A 104 -3.92 19.04 5.95
N LYS A 105 -3.99 18.25 4.87
CA LYS A 105 -5.17 18.13 4.00
C LYS A 105 -6.36 17.48 4.73
N PHE A 106 -6.10 16.57 5.66
CA PHE A 106 -7.14 15.80 6.38
C PHE A 106 -7.16 16.06 7.89
N PRO A 107 -7.50 17.29 8.33
CA PRO A 107 -7.38 17.70 9.74
C PRO A 107 -8.40 17.01 10.66
N LEU A 108 -9.50 16.47 10.12
CA LEU A 108 -10.56 15.84 10.93
C LEU A 108 -10.26 14.37 11.27
N LEU A 109 -9.23 13.78 10.69
CA LEU A 109 -8.83 12.39 10.92
C LEU A 109 -7.77 12.35 12.03
N THR A 110 -8.22 12.29 13.29
CA THR A 110 -7.34 12.46 14.46
C THR A 110 -7.21 11.23 15.34
N SER A 111 -8.13 10.27 15.23
CA SER A 111 -8.17 9.05 16.04
C SER A 111 -8.39 7.81 15.17
N GLY A 112 -7.66 6.74 15.47
CA GLY A 112 -7.84 5.44 14.83
C GLY A 112 -9.25 4.88 15.00
N GLU A 113 -9.81 4.97 16.21
CA GLU A 113 -11.18 4.51 16.51
C GLU A 113 -12.23 5.26 15.69
N GLN A 114 -12.08 6.58 15.58
CA GLN A 114 -12.97 7.40 14.75
C GLN A 114 -12.87 7.01 13.28
N VAL A 115 -11.65 6.83 12.77
CA VAL A 115 -11.43 6.43 11.37
C VAL A 115 -12.01 5.04 11.11
N GLU A 116 -11.83 4.08 12.01
CA GLU A 116 -12.41 2.74 11.90
C GLU A 116 -13.93 2.79 11.83
N GLN A 117 -14.56 3.61 12.68
CA GLN A 117 -16.02 3.80 12.66
C GLN A 117 -16.50 4.41 11.34
N LEU A 118 -15.80 5.41 10.81
CA LEU A 118 -16.09 6.04 9.52
C LEU A 118 -15.91 5.06 8.35
N LEU A 119 -14.89 4.20 8.40
CA LEU A 119 -14.66 3.16 7.39
C LEU A 119 -15.83 2.17 7.35
N GLU A 120 -16.29 1.70 8.51
CA GLU A 120 -17.44 0.78 8.59
C GLU A 120 -18.74 1.45 8.12
N GLU A 121 -18.96 2.73 8.42
CA GLU A 121 -20.09 3.49 7.84
C GLU A 121 -20.00 3.57 6.31
N LEU A 122 -18.83 3.86 5.75
CA LEU A 122 -18.62 3.92 4.31
C LEU A 122 -18.78 2.55 3.62
N VAL A 123 -18.51 1.46 4.33
CA VAL A 123 -18.84 0.09 3.86
C VAL A 123 -20.35 -0.12 3.82
N GLN A 124 -21.07 0.30 4.87
CA GLN A 124 -22.54 0.21 4.90
C GLN A 124 -23.21 1.05 3.79
N GLU A 125 -22.60 2.18 3.43
CA GLU A 125 -23.03 3.04 2.34
C GLU A 125 -22.63 2.53 0.94
N GLY A 126 -21.85 1.44 0.85
CA GLY A 126 -21.40 0.85 -0.41
C GLY A 126 -20.33 1.68 -1.15
N ILE A 127 -19.70 2.64 -0.47
CA ILE A 127 -18.60 3.44 -1.00
C ILE A 127 -17.29 2.65 -0.90
N LEU A 128 -17.13 1.92 0.21
CA LEU A 128 -16.02 1.02 0.45
C LEU A 128 -16.48 -0.43 0.43
N THR A 129 -15.53 -1.31 0.12
CA THR A 129 -15.67 -2.75 0.28
C THR A 129 -14.52 -3.27 1.13
N LYS A 130 -14.83 -4.21 2.00
CA LYS A 130 -13.85 -4.95 2.80
C LYS A 130 -13.56 -6.28 2.13
N TYR A 131 -12.29 -6.57 1.90
CA TYR A 131 -11.89 -7.86 1.34
C TYR A 131 -11.53 -8.79 2.49
N LEU A 132 -12.48 -9.65 2.87
CA LEU A 132 -12.30 -10.63 3.95
C LEU A 132 -11.71 -11.92 3.39
N TYR A 133 -10.47 -11.88 2.92
CA TYR A 133 -9.78 -13.12 2.51
C TYR A 133 -9.39 -13.98 3.72
N SER A 134 -9.05 -13.34 4.84
CA SER A 134 -8.81 -13.99 6.12
C SER A 134 -9.43 -13.20 7.26
N ALA A 135 -9.57 -13.83 8.42
CA ALA A 135 -10.02 -13.16 9.65
C ALA A 135 -9.10 -11.98 10.07
N HIS A 136 -7.90 -11.90 9.48
CA HIS A 136 -6.89 -10.89 9.78
C HIS A 136 -6.75 -9.84 8.68
N ASP A 137 -7.37 -10.02 7.51
CA ASP A 137 -7.35 -9.01 6.44
C ASP A 137 -8.42 -7.95 6.71
N ARG A 138 -7.98 -6.79 7.20
CA ARG A 138 -8.85 -5.66 7.55
C ARG A 138 -8.77 -4.53 6.52
N ARG A 139 -8.31 -4.83 5.30
CA ARG A 139 -8.11 -3.80 4.26
C ARG A 139 -9.42 -3.38 3.60
N TYR A 140 -9.55 -2.08 3.39
CA TYR A 140 -10.64 -1.41 2.72
C TYR A 140 -10.22 -0.99 1.32
N TYR A 141 -11.18 -1.02 0.39
CA TYR A 141 -11.01 -0.65 -0.99
C TYR A 141 -12.16 0.27 -1.42
N LEU A 142 -11.88 1.27 -2.26
CA LEU A 142 -12.95 1.98 -2.98
C LEU A 142 -13.71 0.98 -3.85
N THR A 143 -15.02 0.85 -3.65
CA THR A 143 -15.85 -0.09 -4.42
C THR A 143 -15.76 0.19 -5.92
N ALA A 144 -15.68 1.48 -6.31
CA ALA A 144 -15.51 1.91 -7.69
C ALA A 144 -14.16 1.51 -8.32
N ALA A 145 -13.16 1.14 -7.51
CA ALA A 145 -11.85 0.72 -7.98
C ALA A 145 -11.75 -0.81 -8.21
N ILE A 146 -12.73 -1.58 -7.74
CA ILE A 146 -12.74 -3.04 -7.90
C ILE A 146 -12.89 -3.41 -9.38
N GLY A 147 -11.98 -4.24 -9.88
CA GLY A 147 -11.98 -4.69 -11.27
C GLY A 147 -11.58 -3.62 -12.29
N ASN A 148 -11.02 -2.49 -11.84
CA ASN A 148 -10.50 -1.48 -12.76
C ASN A 148 -9.18 -1.98 -13.40
N PRO A 149 -9.16 -2.26 -14.72
CA PRO A 149 -8.00 -2.83 -15.40
C PRO A 149 -6.87 -1.81 -15.59
N ASN A 150 -7.11 -0.53 -15.30
CA ASN A 150 -6.08 0.52 -15.37
C ASN A 150 -5.29 0.65 -14.07
N LEU A 151 -5.65 -0.11 -13.03
CA LEU A 151 -4.79 -0.24 -11.88
C LEU A 151 -3.60 -1.10 -12.29
N PRO A 152 -2.36 -0.68 -12.03
CA PRO A 152 -1.21 -1.52 -12.31
C PRO A 152 -1.40 -2.84 -11.59
N GLU A 153 -1.64 -3.92 -12.34
CA GLU A 153 -1.46 -5.25 -11.82
C GLU A 153 -0.04 -5.32 -11.30
N VAL A 154 0.12 -5.86 -10.09
CA VAL A 154 1.45 -6.15 -9.58
C VAL A 154 1.97 -7.31 -10.41
N THR A 155 2.68 -6.97 -11.49
CA THR A 155 3.35 -7.96 -12.34
C THR A 155 4.62 -8.50 -11.66
N LEU A 156 5.01 -7.91 -10.52
CA LEU A 156 5.98 -8.44 -9.58
C LEU A 156 5.39 -9.73 -8.98
N ARG A 157 5.45 -10.82 -9.75
CA ARG A 157 5.13 -12.15 -9.24
C ARG A 157 6.04 -12.39 -8.05
N ARG A 158 5.45 -12.82 -6.93
CA ARG A 158 6.19 -13.51 -5.87
C ARG A 158 7.11 -14.53 -6.54
N SER A 159 8.36 -14.59 -6.11
CA SER A 159 9.13 -15.77 -6.45
C SER A 159 8.51 -16.97 -5.72
N GLU A 160 8.61 -18.18 -6.28
CA GLU A 160 8.16 -19.40 -5.60
C GLU A 160 8.80 -19.55 -4.20
N GLU A 161 9.96 -18.92 -3.99
CA GLU A 161 10.68 -18.83 -2.72
C GLU A 161 9.94 -17.94 -1.70
N ASP A 162 9.38 -16.79 -2.12
CA ASP A 162 8.60 -15.89 -1.25
C ASP A 162 7.27 -16.55 -0.80
N GLU A 163 6.67 -17.41 -1.64
CA GLU A 163 5.50 -18.21 -1.26
C GLU A 163 5.84 -19.33 -0.26
N ALA A 164 7.03 -19.93 -0.37
CA ALA A 164 7.49 -20.97 0.53
C ALA A 164 7.80 -20.43 1.93
N GLU A 165 8.46 -19.27 2.04
CA GLU A 165 8.69 -18.59 3.33
C GLU A 165 7.37 -18.23 4.01
N TRP A 166 6.40 -17.70 3.27
CA TRP A 166 5.06 -17.40 3.80
C TRP A 166 4.36 -18.64 4.37
N ASN A 167 4.36 -19.74 3.63
CA ASN A 167 3.76 -20.99 4.10
C ASN A 167 4.46 -21.56 5.33
N SER A 168 5.72 -21.21 5.58
CA SER A 168 6.41 -21.57 6.81
C SER A 168 6.08 -20.64 8.00
N ALA A 169 5.83 -19.35 7.74
CA ALA A 169 5.54 -18.35 8.77
C ALA A 169 4.08 -18.33 9.27
N VAL A 170 3.14 -18.93 8.52
CA VAL A 170 1.71 -18.96 8.89
C VAL A 170 1.37 -20.11 9.86
N TRP A 171 2.33 -20.98 10.20
CA TRP A 171 2.13 -22.15 11.09
C TRP A 171 3.04 -22.19 12.33
N GLU A 172 3.67 -21.06 12.71
CA GLU A 172 4.37 -20.90 14.01
C GLU A 172 3.73 -19.79 14.86
#